data_AF-A0ABD1XAL2-F1
#
_entry.id   AF-A0ABD1XAL2-F1
#
_cell.length_a   1.000
_cell.length_b   1.000
_cell.length_c   1.000
_cell.angle_alpha   90.00
_cell.angle_beta   90.00
_cell.angle_gamma   90.00
#
_symmetry.space_group_name_H-M   'P 1'
#
loop_
_entity.id
_entity.type
_entity.pdbx_description
1 polymer ?
#
loop_
_entity_poly.entity_id
_entity_poly.type
_entity_poly.pdbx_seq_one_letter_code
_entity_poly.pdbx_strand_id
1 'polypeptide(L)'
;MINKSDYKIFKREGCKHYHNLGEIFSGTTATGALGHASTQLPANSKEERQLEDDFLNGGVHVHVSTLDDDVDKVPKTRRREKIGTSGERRRKEPKISISDKLEACMAQWSSTVSLKNEETELRTLYLKEKLSKLQGKSCN
;
A
#
# COMPACT_ATOMS: atom_id res chain seq x y z
N MET A 1 8.19 22.44 1.03
CA MET A 1 8.88 21.35 0.30
C MET A 1 9.44 20.39 1.33
N ILE A 2 9.28 19.08 1.14
CA ILE A 2 9.82 18.08 2.07
C ILE A 2 11.34 17.99 1.89
N ASN A 3 12.10 18.00 2.98
CA ASN A 3 13.56 17.88 2.93
C ASN A 3 13.99 16.48 2.47
N LYS A 4 15.17 16.39 1.84
CA LYS A 4 15.69 15.13 1.28
C LYS A 4 15.91 14.05 2.34
N SER A 5 16.26 14.41 3.57
CA SER A 5 16.35 13.51 4.73
C SER A 5 15.00 12.93 5.12
N ASP A 6 14.00 13.79 5.19
CA ASP A 6 12.65 13.46 5.65
C ASP A 6 11.94 12.60 4.61
N TYR A 7 12.20 12.83 3.32
CA TYR A 7 11.75 11.96 2.22
C TYR A 7 12.38 10.55 2.32
N LYS A 8 13.68 10.45 2.62
CA LYS A 8 14.35 9.16 2.80
C LYS A 8 13.79 8.39 4.00
N ILE A 9 13.54 9.08 5.11
CA ILE A 9 12.90 8.50 6.30
C ILE A 9 11.46 8.08 5.98
N PHE A 10 10.69 8.92 5.30
CA PHE A 10 9.33 8.57 4.90
C PHE A 10 9.27 7.36 3.95
N LYS A 11 10.21 7.25 3.00
CA LYS A 11 10.30 6.06 2.13
C LYS A 11 10.63 4.80 2.94
N ARG A 12 11.52 4.88 3.94
CA ARG A 12 11.97 3.73 4.75
C ARG A 12 10.98 3.34 5.86
N GLU A 13 10.42 4.32 6.56
CA GLU A 13 9.64 4.17 7.79
C GLU A 13 8.17 4.60 7.63
N GLY A 14 7.87 5.50 6.70
CA GLY A 14 6.52 6.05 6.50
C GLY A 14 5.58 5.10 5.75
N CYS A 15 6.12 4.07 5.11
CA CYS A 15 5.35 3.09 4.34
C CYS A 15 5.75 1.65 4.68
N LYS A 16 5.77 1.31 5.98
CA LYS A 16 6.15 -0.03 6.48
C LYS A 16 5.35 -1.17 5.84
N HIS A 17 4.12 -0.89 5.45
CA HIS A 17 3.20 -1.84 4.83
C HIS A 17 3.12 -1.69 3.30
N TYR A 18 4.03 -0.94 2.67
CA TYR A 18 4.01 -0.74 1.22
C TYR A 18 4.05 -2.06 0.44
N HIS A 19 4.72 -3.08 0.99
CA HIS A 19 4.72 -4.42 0.42
C HIS A 19 3.31 -5.05 0.42
N ASN A 20 2.60 -5.00 1.55
CA ASN A 20 1.23 -5.50 1.67
C ASN A 20 0.25 -4.70 0.80
N LEU A 21 0.43 -3.38 0.75
CA LEU A 21 -0.34 -2.50 -0.15
C LEU A 21 -0.04 -2.85 -1.61
N GLY A 22 1.20 -3.15 -1.95
CA GLY A 22 1.60 -3.69 -3.24
C GLY A 22 0.86 -4.97 -3.55
N GLU A 23 0.87 -5.97 -2.65
CA GLU A 23 0.12 -7.22 -2.88
C GLU A 23 -1.38 -7.01 -3.09
N ILE A 24 -2.01 -6.12 -2.30
CA ILE A 24 -3.45 -5.85 -2.39
C ILE A 24 -3.80 -5.09 -3.66
N PHE A 25 -3.07 -4.01 -3.95
CA PHE A 25 -3.44 -3.07 -5.00
C PHE A 25 -2.79 -3.36 -6.35
N SER A 26 -1.81 -4.26 -6.41
CA SER A 26 -1.06 -4.57 -7.64
C SER A 26 -1.93 -5.04 -8.81
N GLY A 27 -3.11 -5.62 -8.55
CA GLY A 27 -4.10 -5.95 -9.59
C GLY A 27 -5.21 -4.92 -9.79
N THR A 28 -5.30 -3.90 -8.94
CA THR A 28 -6.39 -2.91 -8.94
C THR A 28 -5.97 -1.55 -9.48
N THR A 29 -4.67 -1.25 -9.42
CA THR A 29 -4.14 0.00 -9.95
C THR A 29 -3.88 -0.20 -11.44
N ALA A 30 -4.80 0.30 -12.27
CA ALA A 30 -4.61 0.44 -13.71
C ALA A 30 -3.52 1.49 -14.01
N THR A 31 -2.27 1.21 -13.64
CA THR A 31 -1.11 2.02 -14.02
C THR A 31 -0.33 1.27 -15.08
N GLY A 32 -0.15 1.90 -16.25
CA GLY A 32 0.51 1.28 -17.40
C GLY A 32 -0.43 1.17 -18.59
N ALA A 33 -0.51 -0.02 -19.18
CA ALA A 33 -1.21 -0.25 -20.46
C ALA A 33 -2.70 0.10 -20.47
N LEU A 34 -3.36 0.10 -19.30
CA LEU A 34 -4.78 0.48 -19.15
C LEU A 34 -4.98 1.99 -18.90
N GLY A 35 -3.90 2.75 -18.75
CA GLY A 35 -3.97 4.20 -18.54
C GLY A 35 -4.24 4.94 -19.84
N HIS A 36 -5.43 5.52 -19.97
CA HIS A 36 -5.78 6.39 -21.10
C HIS A 36 -5.72 7.87 -20.70
N ALA A 37 -4.97 8.68 -21.46
CA ALA A 37 -4.96 10.12 -21.29
C ALA A 37 -6.22 10.75 -21.88
N SER A 38 -6.75 11.80 -21.26
CA SER A 38 -7.96 12.49 -21.73
C SER A 38 -7.82 13.13 -23.12
N THR A 39 -6.60 13.36 -23.59
CA THR A 39 -6.30 13.92 -24.91
C THR A 39 -6.20 12.84 -26.00
N GLN A 40 -6.27 11.56 -25.61
CA GLN A 40 -6.13 10.44 -26.52
C GLN A 40 -7.52 9.99 -26.99
N LEU A 41 -7.62 9.57 -28.25
CA LEU A 41 -8.86 9.01 -28.77
C LEU A 41 -9.23 7.72 -28.02
N PRO A 42 -10.54 7.45 -27.83
CA PRO A 42 -10.98 6.18 -27.25
C PRO A 42 -10.43 4.99 -28.04
N ALA A 43 -10.01 3.94 -27.33
CA ALA A 43 -9.62 2.69 -27.96
C ALA A 43 -10.80 2.10 -28.73
N ASN A 44 -10.52 1.45 -29.85
CA ASN A 44 -11.54 0.66 -30.54
C ASN A 44 -11.75 -0.70 -29.83
N SER A 45 -12.88 -1.37 -30.11
CA SER A 45 -13.23 -2.64 -29.43
C SER A 45 -12.18 -3.75 -29.57
N LYS A 46 -11.38 -3.75 -30.64
CA LYS A 46 -10.31 -4.73 -30.81
C LYS A 46 -9.11 -4.40 -29.91
N GLU A 47 -8.74 -3.13 -29.81
CA GLU A 47 -7.69 -2.66 -28.91
C GLU A 47 -8.06 -2.87 -27.45
N GLU A 48 -9.31 -2.58 -27.07
CA GLU A 48 -9.82 -2.82 -25.72
C GLU A 48 -9.71 -4.31 -25.34
N ARG A 49 -10.17 -5.21 -26.21
CA ARG A 49 -10.06 -6.67 -25.98
C ARG A 49 -8.61 -7.15 -25.86
N GLN A 50 -7.69 -6.57 -26.64
CA GLN A 50 -6.28 -6.91 -26.55
C GLN A 50 -5.67 -6.44 -25.22
N LEU A 51 -6.01 -5.22 -24.78
CA LEU A 51 -5.57 -4.67 -23.50
C LEU A 51 -6.10 -5.49 -22.31
N GLU A 52 -7.36 -5.95 -22.38
CA GLU A 52 -7.95 -6.85 -21.40
C GLU A 52 -7.22 -8.21 -21.35
N ASP A 53 -6.98 -8.85 -22.49
CA ASP A 53 -6.29 -10.15 -22.55
C ASP A 53 -4.83 -10.04 -22.06
N ASP A 54 -4.13 -8.96 -22.46
CA ASP A 54 -2.77 -8.67 -22.01
C ASP A 54 -2.72 -8.41 -20.49
N PHE A 55 -3.74 -7.76 -19.93
CA PHE A 55 -3.84 -7.50 -18.50
C PHE A 55 -4.13 -8.77 -17.69
N LEU A 56 -5.06 -9.61 -18.14
CA LEU A 56 -5.42 -10.85 -17.47
C LEU A 56 -4.32 -11.92 -17.58
N ASN A 57 -3.61 -11.98 -18.71
CA ASN A 57 -2.53 -12.95 -18.95
C ASN A 57 -1.13 -12.47 -18.53
N GLY A 58 -0.93 -11.16 -18.35
CA GLY A 58 0.40 -10.55 -18.11
C GLY A 58 0.98 -10.81 -16.72
N GLY A 59 0.17 -11.22 -15.76
CA GLY A 59 0.59 -11.42 -14.37
C GLY A 59 0.86 -10.12 -13.62
N VAL A 60 0.53 -10.12 -12.34
CA VAL A 60 0.64 -8.94 -11.47
C VAL A 60 2.10 -8.80 -10.99
N HIS A 61 2.90 -7.96 -11.67
CA HIS A 61 4.31 -7.80 -11.31
C HIS A 61 4.49 -6.74 -10.21
N VAL A 62 4.65 -7.19 -8.97
CA VAL A 62 5.23 -6.36 -7.90
C VAL A 62 6.74 -6.33 -8.11
N HIS A 63 7.26 -5.31 -8.83
CA HIS A 63 8.69 -5.03 -8.81
C HIS A 63 9.01 -4.19 -7.57
N VAL A 64 9.29 -4.85 -6.45
CA VAL A 64 10.09 -4.21 -5.39
C VAL A 64 11.53 -4.18 -5.92
N SER A 65 11.86 -3.12 -6.66
CA SER A 65 13.26 -2.75 -6.78
C SER A 65 13.68 -2.28 -5.39
N THR A 66 14.44 -3.11 -4.68
CA THR A 66 15.40 -2.58 -3.71
C THR A 66 16.41 -1.79 -4.54
N LEU A 67 16.08 -0.54 -4.86
CA LEU A 67 17.04 0.42 -5.40
C LEU A 67 17.97 0.80 -4.27
N ASP A 68 18.98 -0.03 -4.06
CA ASP A 68 20.30 0.51 -3.73
C ASP A 68 20.73 1.40 -4.91
N ASP A 69 21.24 2.58 -4.54
CA ASP A 69 21.49 3.73 -5.41
C ASP A 69 22.59 3.45 -6.44
N ASP A 70 22.59 4.26 -7.50
CA ASP A 70 23.57 4.35 -8.61
C ASP A 70 23.58 3.19 -9.63
N VAL A 71 23.03 3.42 -10.83
CA VAL A 71 23.79 3.81 -12.03
C VAL A 71 22.82 4.34 -13.11
N ASP A 72 23.07 5.56 -13.55
CA ASP A 72 22.58 6.17 -14.78
C ASP A 72 22.83 5.26 -16.00
N LYS A 73 21.76 4.83 -16.69
CA LYS A 73 21.66 4.63 -18.16
C LYS A 73 20.43 3.83 -18.57
N VAL A 74 19.60 4.47 -19.38
CA VAL A 74 18.64 3.87 -20.33
C VAL A 74 19.05 4.43 -21.71
N PRO A 75 18.81 3.79 -22.89
CA PRO A 75 17.86 2.69 -23.16
C PRO A 75 18.40 1.55 -24.06
N LYS A 76 17.62 0.44 -24.12
CA LYS A 76 17.03 -0.19 -25.34
C LYS A 76 17.01 -1.73 -25.30
N THR A 77 15.78 -2.26 -25.38
CA THR A 77 15.34 -3.41 -26.18
C THR A 77 16.03 -4.78 -26.06
N ARG A 78 15.17 -5.77 -25.78
CA ARG A 78 15.11 -7.15 -26.34
C ARG A 78 15.53 -8.33 -25.46
N ARG A 79 14.63 -9.32 -25.55
CA ARG A 79 14.77 -10.77 -25.45
C ARG A 79 14.79 -11.41 -24.07
N ARG A 80 13.60 -11.93 -23.74
CA ARG A 80 13.34 -13.15 -22.97
C ARG A 80 14.40 -14.23 -23.24
N GLU A 81 15.30 -14.41 -22.28
CA GLU A 81 16.18 -15.57 -22.22
C GLU A 81 15.62 -16.53 -21.16
N LYS A 82 15.34 -17.77 -21.59
CA LYS A 82 14.83 -18.83 -20.71
C LYS A 82 15.99 -19.31 -19.84
N ILE A 83 16.12 -18.77 -18.63
CA ILE A 83 17.04 -19.31 -17.64
C ILE A 83 16.29 -20.39 -16.85
N GLY A 84 16.73 -21.63 -17.01
CA GLY A 84 16.19 -22.79 -16.34
C GLY A 84 16.18 -22.61 -14.82
N THR A 85 15.04 -22.90 -14.21
CA THR A 85 14.87 -22.92 -12.76
C THR A 85 15.66 -24.11 -12.20
N SER A 86 16.90 -23.87 -11.78
CA SER A 86 17.61 -24.77 -10.87
C SER A 86 16.89 -24.71 -9.53
N GLY A 87 16.49 -25.88 -9.04
CA GLY A 87 15.53 -26.02 -7.97
C GLY A 87 16.04 -25.48 -6.63
N GLU A 88 15.32 -24.50 -6.09
CA GLU A 88 15.29 -24.30 -4.65
C GLU A 88 13.82 -24.29 -4.23
N ARG A 89 13.43 -25.35 -3.51
CA ARG A 89 12.09 -25.56 -2.97
C ARG A 89 11.79 -24.46 -1.95
N ARG A 90 11.37 -23.29 -2.42
CA ARG A 90 10.74 -22.29 -1.55
C ARG A 90 9.48 -22.94 -1.00
N ARG A 91 9.47 -23.10 0.32
CA ARG A 91 8.32 -23.63 1.05
C ARG A 91 7.10 -22.86 0.59
N LYS A 92 6.09 -23.58 0.10
CA LYS A 92 4.80 -22.97 -0.25
C LYS A 92 4.24 -22.42 1.06
N GLU A 93 4.27 -21.11 1.25
CA GLU A 93 3.44 -20.52 2.28
C GLU A 93 1.99 -20.94 2.01
N PRO A 94 1.21 -21.27 3.05
CA PRO A 94 -0.21 -21.58 2.89
C PRO A 94 -0.85 -20.46 2.09
N LYS A 95 -1.66 -20.82 1.08
CA LYS A 95 -2.41 -19.84 0.30
C LYS A 95 -3.48 -19.22 1.21
N ILE A 96 -3.10 -18.25 2.03
CA ILE A 96 -4.01 -17.42 2.80
C ILE A 96 -4.83 -16.65 1.77
N SER A 97 -6.16 -16.80 1.82
CA SER A 97 -7.06 -16.14 0.88
C SER A 97 -6.88 -14.62 0.99
N ILE A 98 -7.03 -13.90 -0.12
CA ILE A 98 -7.06 -12.43 -0.11
C ILE A 98 -8.14 -11.93 0.88
N SER A 99 -9.24 -12.68 1.00
CA SER A 99 -10.28 -12.45 2.01
C SER A 99 -9.74 -12.50 3.43
N ASP A 100 -8.96 -13.51 3.77
CA ASP A 100 -8.40 -13.69 5.12
C ASP A 100 -7.39 -12.59 5.44
N LYS A 101 -6.60 -12.15 4.45
CA LYS A 101 -5.69 -11.00 4.58
C LYS A 101 -6.45 -9.70 4.83
N LEU A 102 -7.57 -9.49 4.13
CA LEU A 102 -8.43 -8.32 4.32
C LEU A 102 -9.07 -8.32 5.71
N GLU A 103 -9.56 -9.48 6.16
CA GLU A 103 -10.16 -9.64 7.49
C GLU A 103 -9.15 -9.31 8.60
N ALA A 104 -7.91 -9.80 8.50
CA ALA A 104 -6.86 -9.48 9.45
C ALA A 104 -6.55 -7.97 9.50
N CYS A 105 -6.50 -7.31 8.34
CA CYS A 105 -6.27 -5.87 8.25
C CYS A 105 -7.40 -5.07 8.93
N MET A 106 -8.65 -5.44 8.65
CA MET A 106 -9.83 -4.80 9.24
C MET A 106 -9.90 -4.99 10.76
N ALA A 107 -9.53 -6.18 11.26
CA ALA A 107 -9.46 -6.46 12.69
C ALA A 107 -8.43 -5.57 13.40
N GLN A 108 -7.25 -5.38 12.80
CA GLN A 108 -6.22 -4.49 13.35
C GLN A 108 -6.67 -3.02 13.38
N TRP A 109 -7.33 -2.55 12.33
CA TRP A 109 -7.86 -1.19 12.29
C TRP A 109 -8.96 -0.96 13.32
N SER A 110 -9.90 -1.90 13.45
CA SER A 110 -10.97 -1.84 14.46
C SER A 110 -10.37 -1.74 15.87
N SER A 111 -9.42 -2.61 16.22
CA SER A 111 -8.73 -2.57 17.51
C SER A 111 -8.01 -1.23 17.76
N THR A 112 -7.31 -0.71 16.74
CA THR A 112 -6.58 0.57 16.86
C THR A 112 -7.53 1.75 17.06
N VAL A 113 -8.69 1.76 16.38
CA VAL A 113 -9.70 2.81 16.52
C VAL A 113 -10.38 2.74 17.89
N SER A 114 -10.72 1.54 18.36
CA SER A 114 -11.31 1.35 19.70
C SER A 114 -10.38 1.82 20.82
N LEU A 115 -9.09 1.48 20.77
CA LEU A 115 -8.11 1.96 21.75
C LEU A 115 -8.02 3.48 21.78
N LYS A 116 -8.05 4.14 20.62
CA LYS A 116 -8.06 5.60 20.54
C LYS A 116 -9.34 6.20 21.10
N ASN A 117 -10.48 5.54 20.91
CA ASN A 117 -11.75 5.98 21.48
C ASN A 117 -11.72 5.96 23.02
N GLU A 118 -11.28 4.84 23.61
CA GLU A 118 -11.13 4.70 25.06
C GLU A 118 -10.16 5.73 25.65
N GLU A 119 -9.03 5.99 24.97
CA GLU A 119 -8.07 7.02 25.37
C GLU A 119 -8.70 8.43 25.36
N THR A 120 -9.51 8.74 24.35
CA THR A 120 -10.21 10.03 24.28
C THR A 120 -11.30 10.16 25.35
N GLU A 121 -11.98 9.09 25.69
CA GLU A 121 -12.99 9.07 26.77
C GLU A 121 -12.33 9.32 28.14
N LEU A 122 -11.23 8.63 28.44
CA LEU A 122 -10.47 8.84 29.68
C LEU A 122 -9.95 10.27 29.80
N ARG A 123 -9.43 10.84 28.71
CA ARG A 123 -8.97 12.24 28.66
C ARG A 123 -10.12 13.21 28.92
N THR A 124 -11.28 12.95 28.31
CA THR A 124 -12.46 13.80 28.46
C THR A 124 -13.00 13.75 29.89
N LEU A 125 -13.08 12.56 30.50
CA LEU A 125 -13.48 12.39 31.90
C LEU A 125 -12.51 13.07 32.85
N TYR A 126 -11.20 12.90 32.66
CA TYR A 126 -10.17 13.55 33.47
C TYR A 126 -10.29 15.08 33.43
N LEU A 127 -10.47 15.66 32.24
CA LEU A 127 -10.65 17.10 32.08
C LEU A 127 -11.94 17.58 32.76
N LYS A 128 -13.04 16.84 32.62
CA LYS A 128 -14.32 17.15 33.27
C LYS A 128 -14.21 17.13 34.80
N GLU A 129 -13.54 16.13 35.36
CA GLU A 129 -13.29 16.03 36.81
C GLU A 129 -12.42 17.19 37.31
N LYS A 130 -11.34 17.50 36.58
CA LYS A 130 -10.42 18.60 36.93
C LYS A 130 -11.13 19.95 36.92
N LEU A 131 -12.01 20.20 35.94
CA LEU A 131 -12.81 21.42 35.86
C LEU A 131 -13.82 21.53 37.00
N SER A 132 -14.50 20.44 37.36
CA SER A 132 -15.44 20.40 38.48
C SER A 132 -14.76 20.75 39.82
N LYS A 133 -13.55 20.23 40.06
CA LYS A 133 -12.76 20.53 41.26
C LYS A 133 -12.30 22.00 41.33
N LEU A 134 -12.17 22.70 40.21
CA LEU A 134 -11.82 24.11 40.16
C LEU A 134 -13.05 24.99 40.42
N GLN A 135 -14.20 24.67 39.83
CA GLN A 135 -15.45 25.40 40.08
C GLN A 135 -15.93 25.29 41.54
N GLY A 136 -15.74 24.12 42.19
CA GLY A 136 -16.09 23.94 43.60
C GLY A 136 -15.18 24.68 44.60
N LYS A 137 -13.98 25.11 44.18
CA LYS A 137 -13.02 25.84 45.03
C LYS A 137 -13.15 27.36 44.96
N SER A 138 -13.94 27.89 44.03
CA SER A 138 -14.17 29.33 43.88
C SER A 138 -15.28 29.87 44.79
N CYS A 139 -16.03 29.00 45.49
CA CYS A 139 -17.05 29.37 46.47
C CYS A 139 -16.68 28.77 47.83
N ASN A 140 -15.72 29.36 48.54
CA ASN A 140 -15.55 29.28 49.99
C ASN A 140 -14.77 30.49 50.47
#